data_AF-A0A1I0EKS2-F1
#
_entry.id   AF-A0A1I0EKS2-F1
#
_cell.length_a   1.000
_cell.length_b   1.000
_cell.length_c   1.000
_cell.angle_alpha   90.00
_cell.angle_beta   90.00
_cell.angle_gamma   90.00
#
_symmetry.space_group_name_H-M   'P 1'
#
loop_
_entity.id
_entity.type
_entity.pdbx_description
1 polymer ?
#
loop_
_entity_poly.entity_id
_entity_poly.type
_entity_poly.pdbx_seq_one_letter_code
_entity_poly.pdbx_strand_id
1 'polypeptide(L)'
;MIIRQFKNEKGITLIELLAALSLLSIVIILSGSLLSQIMKGEGSSSSQVSINQKTNVLINELRENYLNRIDNLSSDTFNLCFSGYEDISVIKVVINKNQELNIIDNCIEGIKNQKNLPIRIVTRNNLGQELTVETVFNKMEELTMNINLNNNEDFDSKDDFESITNDKSGYSPGDTQENCNFIGYTSFTQHQIGPWNSCNNPTVVDGSAWFKNNISFHSTIHFTSGINFFADNIFNLESNSELTIENNARLEGQSTLKSNSKMTVNNLLILDKFTLQSNSQLNTQGGFRVDGPLTVQSNSKMLIGGHFFSLNNTIFQENSNINIDKNATFEDNVTLMGNSNLTIKGNADFYKSLHFQENSRITINGDLHVRGDLTPEWGAGAICVKGTATFDRDLFSNLKINEDANACYSPAGYNIYIIN
;
A
#
# COMPACT_ATOMS: atom_id res chain seq x y z
N MET A 1 20.89 -20.08 -87.16
CA MET A 1 19.76 -20.66 -86.41
C MET A 1 20.32 -21.23 -85.11
N ILE A 2 20.17 -20.50 -84.00
CA ILE A 2 20.77 -20.85 -82.70
C ILE A 2 19.66 -21.44 -81.84
N ILE A 3 19.76 -22.74 -81.53
CA ILE A 3 18.82 -23.46 -80.67
C ILE A 3 19.13 -23.08 -79.22
N ARG A 4 18.20 -22.35 -78.57
CA ARG A 4 18.25 -22.08 -77.12
C ARG A 4 17.95 -23.36 -76.35
N GLN A 5 18.93 -23.83 -75.59
CA GLN A 5 18.74 -24.89 -74.60
C GLN A 5 17.84 -24.41 -73.47
N PHE A 6 16.68 -25.04 -73.30
CA PHE A 6 15.89 -24.89 -72.08
C PHE A 6 16.67 -25.54 -70.92
N LYS A 7 17.05 -24.72 -69.93
CA LYS A 7 17.65 -25.21 -68.69
C LYS A 7 16.63 -26.07 -67.97
N ASN A 8 17.04 -27.29 -67.68
CA ASN A 8 16.29 -28.29 -66.95
C ASN A 8 16.08 -27.79 -65.51
N GLU A 9 14.96 -27.12 -65.24
CA GLU A 9 14.53 -26.82 -63.88
C GLU A 9 14.22 -28.16 -63.23
N LYS A 10 15.02 -28.55 -62.23
CA LYS A 10 14.78 -29.76 -61.44
C LYS A 10 13.43 -29.59 -60.75
N GLY A 11 12.40 -30.20 -61.33
CA GLY A 11 11.09 -30.29 -60.69
C GLY A 11 11.27 -30.91 -59.31
N ILE A 12 10.61 -30.33 -58.32
CA ILE A 12 10.53 -30.89 -56.97
C ILE A 12 10.12 -32.35 -57.11
N THR A 13 10.94 -33.25 -56.59
CA THR A 13 10.62 -34.66 -56.63
C THR A 13 9.43 -34.93 -55.71
N LEU A 14 8.57 -35.88 -56.08
CA LEU A 14 7.39 -36.24 -55.26
C LEU A 14 7.77 -36.52 -53.79
N ILE A 15 8.98 -37.06 -53.58
CA ILE A 15 9.54 -37.37 -52.26
C ILE A 15 9.84 -36.09 -51.47
N GLU A 16 10.41 -35.06 -52.10
CA GLU A 16 10.66 -33.76 -51.45
C GLU A 16 9.36 -33.05 -51.08
N LEU A 17 8.33 -33.14 -51.93
CA LEU A 17 7.00 -32.60 -51.62
C LEU A 17 6.37 -33.32 -50.41
N LEU A 18 6.48 -34.64 -50.36
CA LEU A 18 5.94 -35.44 -49.25
C LEU A 18 6.67 -35.14 -47.92
N ALA A 19 8.00 -35.00 -47.99
CA ALA A 19 8.81 -34.61 -46.84
C ALA A 19 8.45 -33.21 -46.33
N ALA A 20 8.26 -32.24 -47.24
CA ALA A 20 7.85 -30.89 -46.90
C ALA A 20 6.45 -30.85 -46.25
N LEU A 21 5.49 -31.63 -46.77
CA LEU A 21 4.15 -31.73 -46.19
C LEU A 21 4.14 -32.38 -44.80
N SER A 22 4.96 -33.41 -44.59
CA SER A 22 5.14 -34.04 -43.28
C SER A 22 5.71 -33.05 -42.26
N LEU A 23 6.76 -32.31 -42.66
CA LEU A 23 7.41 -31.33 -41.81
C LEU A 23 6.48 -30.15 -41.48
N LEU A 24 5.69 -29.69 -42.46
CA LEU A 24 4.66 -28.67 -42.25
C LEU A 24 3.59 -29.12 -41.25
N SER A 25 3.17 -30.39 -41.33
CA SER A 25 2.17 -30.96 -40.40
C SER A 25 2.67 -30.94 -38.96
N ILE A 26 3.94 -31.30 -38.75
CA ILE A 26 4.58 -31.25 -37.42
C ILE A 26 4.62 -29.82 -36.90
N VAL A 27 4.99 -28.84 -37.75
CA VAL A 27 5.04 -27.43 -37.37
C VAL A 27 3.65 -26.91 -36.96
N ILE A 28 2.59 -27.29 -37.68
CA ILE A 28 1.22 -26.89 -37.35
C ILE A 28 0.80 -27.46 -35.99
N ILE A 29 1.08 -28.73 -35.71
CA ILE A 29 0.73 -29.37 -34.43
C ILE A 29 1.49 -28.71 -33.27
N LEU A 30 2.79 -28.47 -33.43
CA LEU A 30 3.60 -27.80 -32.41
C LEU A 30 3.10 -26.37 -32.15
N SER A 31 2.82 -25.61 -33.21
CA SER A 31 2.31 -24.24 -33.10
C SER A 31 0.93 -24.19 -32.44
N GLY A 32 0.03 -25.11 -32.80
CA GLY A 32 -1.30 -25.21 -32.20
C GLY A 32 -1.26 -25.58 -30.72
N SER A 33 -0.34 -26.46 -30.32
CA SER A 33 -0.17 -26.82 -28.91
C SER A 33 0.39 -25.66 -28.08
N LEU A 34 1.32 -24.87 -28.62
CA LEU A 34 1.85 -23.68 -27.96
C LEU A 34 0.76 -22.60 -27.79
N LEU A 35 -0.03 -22.35 -28.83
CA LEU A 35 -1.14 -21.39 -28.77
C LEU A 35 -2.19 -21.80 -27.73
N SER A 36 -2.51 -23.10 -27.68
CA SER A 36 -3.44 -23.64 -26.68
C SER A 36 -2.91 -23.51 -25.25
N GLN A 37 -1.59 -23.65 -25.05
CA GLN A 37 -0.98 -23.44 -23.73
C GLN A 37 -1.02 -21.97 -23.31
N ILE A 38 -0.77 -21.03 -24.23
CA ILE A 38 -0.84 -19.59 -23.96
C ILE A 38 -2.27 -19.18 -23.59
N MET A 39 -3.28 -19.62 -24.34
CA MET A 39 -4.69 -19.32 -24.04
C MET A 39 -5.16 -19.94 -22.71
N LYS A 40 -4.69 -21.14 -22.37
CA LYS A 40 -4.96 -21.76 -21.04
C LYS A 40 -4.27 -20.99 -19.91
N GLY A 41 -3.11 -20.40 -20.16
CA GLY A 41 -2.38 -19.56 -19.21
C GLY A 41 -3.12 -18.26 -18.88
N GLU A 42 -3.62 -17.55 -19.90
CA GLU A 42 -4.39 -16.30 -19.71
C GLU A 42 -5.69 -16.51 -18.93
N GLY A 43 -6.44 -17.57 -19.25
CA GLY A 43 -7.67 -17.91 -18.51
C GLY A 43 -7.41 -18.20 -17.03
N SER A 44 -6.32 -18.91 -16.72
CA SER A 44 -5.94 -19.20 -15.33
C SER A 44 -5.50 -17.93 -14.59
N SER A 45 -4.74 -17.04 -15.25
CA SER A 45 -4.26 -15.79 -14.64
C SER A 45 -5.41 -14.80 -14.40
N SER A 46 -6.28 -14.58 -15.39
CA SER A 46 -7.45 -13.71 -15.24
C SER A 46 -8.40 -14.19 -14.15
N SER A 47 -8.64 -15.49 -14.07
CA SER A 47 -9.48 -16.08 -13.02
C SER A 47 -8.88 -15.91 -11.63
N GLN A 48 -7.55 -16.03 -11.53
CA GLN A 48 -6.83 -15.85 -10.27
C GLN A 48 -6.82 -14.38 -9.80
N VAL A 49 -6.74 -13.42 -10.73
CA VAL A 49 -6.91 -12.00 -10.41
C VAL A 49 -8.33 -11.72 -9.91
N SER A 50 -9.34 -12.27 -10.60
CA SER A 50 -10.75 -12.09 -10.25
C SER A 50 -11.10 -12.65 -8.85
N ILE A 51 -10.65 -13.87 -8.51
CA ILE A 51 -10.87 -14.44 -7.17
C ILE A 51 -10.14 -13.61 -6.10
N ASN A 52 -8.92 -13.14 -6.36
CA ASN A 52 -8.20 -12.27 -5.42
C ASN A 52 -8.97 -10.97 -5.13
N GLN A 53 -9.42 -10.26 -6.19
CA GLN A 53 -10.18 -9.02 -6.05
C GLN A 53 -11.47 -9.26 -5.27
N LYS A 54 -12.30 -10.22 -5.69
CA LYS A 54 -13.60 -10.49 -5.06
C LYS A 54 -13.48 -10.97 -3.62
N THR A 55 -12.51 -11.82 -3.31
CA THR A 55 -12.26 -12.26 -1.93
C THR A 55 -11.80 -11.10 -1.06
N ASN A 56 -11.02 -10.16 -1.59
CA ASN A 56 -10.68 -8.94 -0.84
C ASN A 56 -11.91 -8.06 -0.57
N VAL A 57 -12.85 -7.93 -1.52
CA VAL A 57 -14.12 -7.21 -1.31
C VAL A 57 -14.93 -7.87 -0.19
N LEU A 58 -15.13 -9.19 -0.27
CA LEU A 58 -15.82 -9.97 0.75
C LEU A 58 -15.22 -9.79 2.15
N ILE A 59 -13.89 -9.82 2.25
CA ILE A 59 -13.18 -9.66 3.53
C ILE A 59 -13.42 -8.26 4.11
N ASN A 60 -13.46 -7.23 3.26
CA ASN A 60 -13.73 -5.87 3.70
C ASN A 60 -15.17 -5.71 4.17
N GLU A 61 -16.15 -6.25 3.44
CA GLU A 61 -17.55 -6.26 3.87
C GLU A 61 -17.72 -6.94 5.24
N LEU A 62 -17.10 -8.11 5.41
CA LEU A 62 -17.08 -8.81 6.70
C LEU A 62 -16.41 -8.00 7.80
N ARG A 63 -15.32 -7.29 7.49
CA ARG A 63 -14.63 -6.41 8.44
C ARG A 63 -15.49 -5.23 8.84
N GLU A 64 -16.13 -4.55 7.90
CA GLU A 64 -17.02 -3.42 8.18
C GLU A 64 -18.23 -3.86 9.01
N ASN A 65 -18.87 -4.97 8.63
CA ASN A 65 -19.97 -5.56 9.41
C ASN A 65 -19.56 -5.94 10.83
N TYR A 66 -18.32 -6.43 11.00
CA TYR A 66 -17.76 -6.73 12.31
C TYR A 66 -17.55 -5.47 13.16
N LEU A 67 -16.91 -4.45 12.60
CA LEU A 67 -16.64 -3.20 13.30
C LEU A 67 -17.92 -2.45 13.67
N ASN A 68 -18.95 -2.47 12.82
CA ASN A 68 -20.23 -1.83 13.11
C ASN A 68 -21.01 -2.55 14.23
N ARG A 69 -20.82 -3.86 14.39
CA ARG A 69 -21.56 -4.68 15.38
C ARG A 69 -20.91 -4.72 16.74
N ILE A 70 -19.58 -4.69 16.81
CA ILE A 70 -18.84 -4.83 18.07
C ILE A 70 -19.17 -3.71 19.09
N ASP A 71 -19.59 -2.54 18.60
CA ASP A 71 -19.91 -1.37 19.42
C ASP A 71 -21.34 -1.38 19.98
N ASN A 72 -22.23 -2.14 19.35
CA ASN A 72 -23.67 -2.05 19.58
C ASN A 72 -24.28 -3.29 20.25
N LEU A 73 -23.47 -4.28 20.63
CA LEU A 73 -23.94 -5.57 21.11
C LEU A 73 -23.53 -5.86 22.56
N SER A 74 -24.54 -6.13 23.40
CA SER A 74 -24.38 -6.66 24.76
C SER A 74 -24.24 -8.19 24.81
N SER A 75 -24.27 -8.88 23.66
CA SER A 75 -24.14 -10.33 23.56
C SER A 75 -22.69 -10.76 23.38
N ASP A 76 -22.32 -11.89 23.99
CA ASP A 76 -20.99 -12.49 23.85
C ASP A 76 -20.70 -13.00 22.43
N THR A 77 -21.76 -13.28 21.65
CA THR A 77 -21.66 -13.77 20.28
C THR A 77 -22.62 -13.06 19.34
N PHE A 78 -22.28 -13.05 18.05
CA PHE A 78 -23.13 -12.54 16.97
C PHE A 78 -22.82 -13.20 15.63
N ASN A 79 -23.66 -12.92 14.63
CA ASN A 79 -23.49 -13.42 13.27
C ASN A 79 -22.91 -12.32 12.37
N LEU A 80 -21.97 -12.71 11.50
CA LEU A 80 -21.37 -11.85 10.47
C LEU A 80 -21.92 -12.26 9.10
N CYS A 81 -22.78 -11.43 8.54
CA CYS A 81 -23.36 -11.68 7.23
C CYS A 81 -22.59 -10.95 6.13
N PHE A 82 -22.64 -11.50 4.93
CA PHE A 82 -22.06 -10.91 3.72
C PHE A 82 -23.02 -11.07 2.54
N SER A 83 -22.88 -10.18 1.58
CA SER A 83 -23.62 -10.22 0.32
C SER A 83 -23.08 -11.39 -0.50
N GLY A 84 -23.96 -12.30 -0.92
CA GLY A 84 -23.55 -13.40 -1.80
C GLY A 84 -23.00 -12.85 -3.11
N TYR A 85 -21.88 -13.39 -3.59
CA TYR A 85 -21.31 -13.04 -4.89
C TYR A 85 -21.51 -14.22 -5.85
N GLU A 86 -22.02 -13.97 -7.07
CA GLU A 86 -22.38 -15.05 -8.01
C GLU A 86 -21.21 -15.98 -8.38
N ASP A 87 -19.99 -15.46 -8.37
CA ASP A 87 -18.80 -16.18 -8.86
C ASP A 87 -17.88 -16.72 -7.76
N ILE A 88 -18.10 -16.37 -6.49
CA ILE A 88 -17.30 -16.85 -5.36
C ILE A 88 -18.19 -17.34 -4.22
N SER A 89 -17.80 -18.46 -3.64
CA SER A 89 -18.47 -19.05 -2.47
C SER A 89 -17.51 -19.14 -1.30
N VAL A 90 -17.98 -18.83 -0.09
CA VAL A 90 -17.19 -19.04 1.12
C VAL A 90 -17.37 -20.47 1.56
N ILE A 91 -16.29 -21.25 1.51
CA ILE A 91 -16.34 -22.68 1.82
C ILE A 91 -15.90 -22.98 3.25
N LYS A 92 -15.08 -22.11 3.83
CA LYS A 92 -14.52 -22.33 5.17
C LYS A 92 -14.14 -21.01 5.83
N VAL A 93 -14.51 -20.86 7.09
CA VAL A 93 -14.04 -19.78 7.96
C VAL A 93 -13.47 -20.37 9.24
N VAL A 94 -12.25 -19.98 9.57
CA VAL A 94 -11.56 -20.37 10.80
C VAL A 94 -11.18 -19.13 11.59
N ILE A 95 -11.57 -19.07 12.85
CA ILE A 95 -11.19 -18.00 13.78
C ILE A 95 -10.20 -18.53 14.82
N ASN A 96 -9.36 -17.64 15.37
CA ASN A 96 -8.40 -17.96 16.43
C ASN A 96 -7.53 -19.20 16.12
N LYS A 97 -7.15 -19.36 14.84
CA LYS A 97 -6.35 -20.43 14.24
C LYS A 97 -6.93 -21.84 14.27
N ASN A 98 -7.89 -22.14 15.16
CA ASN A 98 -8.34 -23.52 15.40
C ASN A 98 -9.86 -23.72 15.45
N GLN A 99 -10.68 -22.65 15.45
CA GLN A 99 -12.13 -22.78 15.56
C GLN A 99 -12.78 -22.55 14.19
N GLU A 100 -13.26 -23.63 13.57
CA GLU A 100 -14.07 -23.56 12.35
C GLU A 100 -15.50 -23.15 12.68
N LEU A 101 -16.05 -22.23 11.90
CA LEU A 101 -17.39 -21.69 12.10
C LEU A 101 -18.32 -22.14 10.98
N ASN A 102 -19.60 -22.28 11.34
CA ASN A 102 -20.64 -22.61 10.38
C ASN A 102 -21.00 -21.39 9.56
N ILE A 103 -21.27 -21.63 8.28
CA ILE A 103 -21.75 -20.63 7.33
C ILE A 103 -23.16 -21.07 6.94
N ILE A 104 -24.16 -20.28 7.33
CA ILE A 104 -25.58 -20.53 7.04
C ILE A 104 -26.13 -19.27 6.39
N ASP A 105 -26.74 -19.40 5.20
CA ASP A 105 -27.37 -18.30 4.46
C ASP A 105 -26.48 -17.05 4.32
N ASN A 106 -25.22 -17.25 3.93
CA ASN A 106 -24.19 -16.20 3.83
C ASN A 106 -23.92 -15.44 5.15
N CYS A 107 -24.16 -16.09 6.29
CA CYS A 107 -23.80 -15.59 7.60
C CYS A 107 -22.88 -16.58 8.32
N ILE A 108 -21.78 -16.05 8.87
CA ILE A 108 -20.86 -16.78 9.74
C ILE A 108 -21.42 -16.68 11.16
N GLU A 109 -21.77 -17.82 11.75
CA GLU A 109 -22.41 -17.88 13.06
C GLU A 109 -21.40 -17.99 14.21
N GLY A 110 -21.78 -17.49 15.38
CA GLY A 110 -21.05 -17.73 16.63
C GLY A 110 -19.73 -16.96 16.75
N ILE A 111 -19.63 -15.80 16.09
CA ILE A 111 -18.48 -14.91 16.22
C ILE A 111 -18.50 -14.32 17.62
N LYS A 112 -17.43 -14.54 18.39
CA LYS A 112 -17.27 -13.95 19.72
C LYS A 112 -16.95 -12.47 19.63
N ASN A 113 -17.54 -11.68 20.53
CA ASN A 113 -17.14 -10.29 20.73
C ASN A 113 -15.74 -10.26 21.37
N GLN A 114 -14.74 -9.79 20.64
CA GLN A 114 -13.35 -9.70 21.09
C GLN A 114 -12.66 -8.53 20.38
N LYS A 115 -11.67 -7.88 20.99
CA LYS A 115 -11.01 -6.71 20.38
C LYS A 115 -10.30 -7.01 19.06
N ASN A 116 -9.70 -8.19 18.96
CA ASN A 116 -8.99 -8.70 17.79
C ASN A 116 -9.61 -10.04 17.39
N LEU A 117 -10.08 -10.14 16.14
CA LEU A 117 -10.58 -11.37 15.54
C LEU A 117 -9.62 -11.81 14.42
N PRO A 118 -8.63 -12.66 14.71
CA PRO A 118 -7.89 -13.40 13.70
C PRO A 118 -8.87 -14.29 12.93
N ILE A 119 -8.93 -14.09 11.62
CA ILE A 119 -9.84 -14.79 10.73
C ILE A 119 -9.10 -15.31 9.51
N ARG A 120 -9.38 -16.55 9.16
CA ARG A 120 -8.95 -17.20 7.92
C ARG A 120 -10.17 -17.57 7.12
N ILE A 121 -10.25 -17.06 5.91
CA ILE A 121 -11.35 -17.30 4.99
C ILE A 121 -10.83 -18.05 3.78
N VAL A 122 -11.51 -19.14 3.42
CA VAL A 122 -11.27 -19.85 2.18
C VAL A 122 -12.47 -19.65 1.27
N THR A 123 -12.20 -19.06 0.12
CA THR A 123 -13.19 -18.83 -0.96
C THR A 123 -12.91 -19.75 -2.13
N ARG A 124 -13.95 -20.20 -2.82
CA ARG A 124 -13.84 -20.98 -4.05
C ARG A 124 -14.64 -20.34 -5.16
N ASN A 125 -14.04 -20.21 -6.35
CA ASN A 125 -14.75 -19.73 -7.53
C ASN A 125 -15.52 -20.84 -8.28
N ASN A 126 -16.28 -20.47 -9.30
CA ASN A 126 -17.00 -21.40 -10.19
C ASN A 126 -16.09 -22.40 -10.94
N LEU A 127 -14.79 -22.13 -11.08
CA LEU A 127 -13.80 -23.03 -11.67
C LEU A 127 -13.17 -24.00 -10.64
N GLY A 128 -13.58 -23.93 -9.37
CA GLY A 128 -13.05 -24.77 -8.30
C GLY A 128 -11.69 -24.32 -7.75
N GLN A 129 -11.19 -23.16 -8.17
CA GLN A 129 -9.96 -22.58 -7.61
C GLN A 129 -10.25 -22.03 -6.22
N GLU A 130 -9.34 -22.27 -5.29
CA GLU A 130 -9.45 -21.82 -3.91
C GLU A 130 -8.44 -20.71 -3.61
N LEU A 131 -8.88 -19.75 -2.82
CA LEU A 131 -8.02 -18.71 -2.26
C LEU A 131 -8.21 -18.69 -0.75
N THR A 132 -7.10 -18.77 -0.03
CA THR A 132 -7.06 -18.63 1.43
C THR A 132 -6.48 -17.28 1.79
N VAL A 133 -7.23 -16.49 2.55
CA VAL A 133 -6.75 -15.22 3.11
C VAL A 133 -6.78 -15.29 4.62
N GLU A 134 -5.65 -14.95 5.23
CA GLU A 134 -5.50 -14.83 6.68
C GLU A 134 -5.34 -13.35 7.04
N THR A 135 -6.17 -12.85 7.94
CA THR A 135 -6.15 -11.46 8.39
C THR A 135 -6.62 -11.34 9.84
N VAL A 136 -6.59 -10.13 10.40
CA VAL A 136 -7.11 -9.84 11.74
C VAL A 136 -8.07 -8.66 11.62
N PHE A 137 -9.31 -8.84 12.06
CA PHE A 137 -10.23 -7.73 12.25
C PHE A 137 -9.96 -7.14 13.62
N ASN A 138 -9.38 -5.95 13.66
CA ASN A 138 -9.05 -5.25 14.89
C ASN A 138 -9.93 -4.02 14.97
N LYS A 139 -10.68 -3.89 16.07
CA LYS A 139 -11.25 -2.59 16.44
C LYS A 139 -10.08 -1.70 16.83
N MET A 140 -9.70 -0.81 15.92
CA MET A 140 -8.89 0.34 16.31
C MET A 140 -9.65 1.03 17.44
N GLU A 141 -9.16 0.91 18.67
CA GLU A 141 -9.38 2.00 19.60
C GLU A 141 -8.93 3.25 18.86
N GLU A 142 -9.73 4.32 18.90
CA GLU A 142 -9.19 5.64 18.65
C GLU A 142 -7.93 5.71 19.51
N LEU A 143 -6.77 5.57 18.88
CA LEU A 143 -5.51 5.95 19.48
C LEU A 143 -5.62 7.46 19.55
N THR A 144 -6.35 7.94 20.55
CA THR A 144 -6.05 9.19 21.20
C THR A 144 -4.67 8.95 21.79
N MET A 145 -3.64 9.14 20.94
CA MET A 145 -2.35 9.47 21.47
C MET A 145 -2.61 10.74 22.27
N ASN A 146 -2.58 10.62 23.60
CA ASN A 146 -2.26 11.76 24.43
C ASN A 146 -0.81 12.11 24.08
N ILE A 147 -0.66 12.85 22.98
CA ILE A 147 0.60 13.38 22.51
C ILE A 147 1.00 14.40 23.57
N ASN A 148 1.96 14.03 24.40
CA ASN A 148 2.62 15.00 25.24
C ASN A 148 3.50 15.83 24.30
N LEU A 149 2.92 16.92 23.79
CA LEU A 149 3.58 17.91 22.94
C LEU A 149 4.65 18.62 23.77
N ASN A 150 5.78 17.96 24.00
CA ASN A 150 6.98 18.63 24.43
C ASN A 150 7.57 19.36 23.21
N ASN A 151 7.03 20.54 22.91
CA ASN A 151 7.67 21.63 22.16
C ASN A 151 8.49 21.29 20.90
N ASN A 152 8.10 20.29 20.10
CA ASN A 152 8.67 20.14 18.77
C ASN A 152 7.82 20.93 17.77
N GLU A 153 8.47 21.80 17.00
CA GLU A 153 7.83 22.65 16.00
C GLU A 153 7.08 21.79 14.97
N ASP A 154 5.80 22.08 14.83
CA ASP A 154 4.91 21.45 13.88
C ASP A 154 5.12 22.12 12.52
N PHE A 155 5.61 21.36 11.54
CA PHE A 155 5.92 21.90 10.21
C PHE A 155 4.62 22.08 9.43
N ASP A 156 4.23 23.34 9.25
CA ASP A 156 2.98 23.74 8.60
C ASP A 156 3.18 24.17 7.14
N SER A 157 4.44 24.34 6.72
CA SER A 157 4.82 24.66 5.35
C SER A 157 5.90 23.71 4.81
N LYS A 158 6.05 23.70 3.48
CA LYS A 158 7.12 22.93 2.81
C LYS A 158 8.51 23.44 3.18
N ASP A 159 8.63 24.75 3.38
CA ASP A 159 9.91 25.43 3.63
C ASP A 159 10.46 25.09 5.01
N ASP A 160 9.61 24.75 5.99
CA ASP A 160 10.05 24.33 7.32
C ASP A 160 10.91 23.06 7.26
N PHE A 161 10.64 22.16 6.31
CA PHE A 161 11.45 20.94 6.12
C PHE A 161 12.89 21.23 5.69
N GLU A 162 13.16 22.39 5.10
CA GLU A 162 14.52 22.79 4.73
C GLU A 162 15.39 23.05 5.96
N SER A 163 14.79 23.25 7.14
CA SER A 163 15.53 23.33 8.42
C SER A 163 16.12 21.98 8.85
N ILE A 164 15.61 20.84 8.33
CA ILE A 164 16.15 19.51 8.60
C ILE A 164 17.46 19.35 7.83
N THR A 165 18.53 19.82 8.44
CA THR A 165 19.90 19.79 7.90
C THR A 165 20.78 18.90 8.75
N ASN A 166 21.76 18.26 8.11
CA ASN A 166 22.76 17.44 8.77
C ASN A 166 24.10 18.18 8.77
N ASP A 167 24.50 18.73 9.92
CA ASP A 167 25.87 19.21 10.07
C ASP A 167 26.81 18.01 10.14
N LYS A 168 27.46 17.72 9.02
CA LYS A 168 28.36 16.57 8.89
C LYS A 168 29.61 16.71 9.77
N SER A 169 29.90 17.91 10.27
CA SER A 169 30.98 18.16 11.21
C SER A 169 30.51 17.89 12.65
N GLY A 170 31.27 17.11 13.42
CA GLY A 170 30.93 16.78 14.81
C GLY A 170 30.44 15.35 15.06
N TYR A 171 30.19 14.57 13.99
CA TYR A 171 29.87 13.16 14.13
C TYR A 171 31.11 12.30 14.42
N SER A 172 31.05 11.51 15.48
CA SER A 172 32.07 10.50 15.81
C SER A 172 31.64 9.12 15.29
N PRO A 173 32.55 8.25 14.83
CA PRO A 173 32.21 6.87 14.49
C PRO A 173 31.68 6.12 15.72
N GLY A 174 30.57 5.38 15.58
CA GLY A 174 30.04 4.58 16.69
C GLY A 174 30.94 3.40 17.06
N ASP A 175 31.39 3.29 18.31
CA ASP A 175 32.15 2.11 18.75
C ASP A 175 31.18 1.03 19.27
N THR A 176 31.16 -0.13 18.60
CA THR A 176 30.26 -1.24 18.96
C THR A 176 30.69 -1.99 20.23
N GLN A 177 31.80 -1.62 20.87
CA GLN A 177 32.26 -2.25 22.11
C GLN A 177 31.39 -1.91 23.33
N GLU A 178 30.57 -0.86 23.28
CA GLU A 178 29.81 -0.32 24.41
C GLU A 178 28.30 -0.60 24.36
N ASN A 179 27.90 -1.88 24.46
CA ASN A 179 26.51 -2.29 24.72
C ASN A 179 25.42 -1.64 23.84
N CYS A 180 25.73 -1.26 22.60
CA CYS A 180 24.78 -0.64 21.67
C CYS A 180 24.22 0.72 22.10
N ASN A 181 24.86 1.37 23.06
CA ASN A 181 24.47 2.68 23.52
C ASN A 181 25.52 3.70 23.08
N PHE A 182 25.11 4.61 22.21
CA PHE A 182 25.97 5.63 21.64
C PHE A 182 25.53 6.99 22.18
N ILE A 183 26.47 7.88 22.50
CA ILE A 183 26.16 9.19 23.08
C ILE A 183 26.53 10.28 22.09
N GLY A 184 25.65 11.26 21.91
CA GLY A 184 25.88 12.39 21.03
C GLY A 184 25.82 12.03 19.55
N TYR A 185 26.40 12.89 18.71
CA TYR A 185 26.34 12.76 17.25
C TYR A 185 27.17 11.57 16.77
N THR A 186 26.49 10.50 16.35
CA THR A 186 27.12 9.22 16.03
C THR A 186 26.92 8.85 14.57
N SER A 187 28.02 8.59 13.88
CA SER A 187 28.02 8.10 12.50
C SER A 187 28.23 6.60 12.45
N PHE A 188 27.49 5.96 11.56
CA PHE A 188 27.42 4.52 11.42
C PHE A 188 27.76 4.06 10.00
N THR A 189 28.16 2.81 9.94
CA THR A 189 28.37 1.97 8.78
C THR A 189 27.50 0.73 8.94
N GLN A 190 27.14 0.07 7.83
CA GLN A 190 26.29 -1.12 7.84
C GLN A 190 26.78 -2.21 8.81
N HIS A 191 28.10 -2.38 8.95
CA HIS A 191 28.64 -3.41 9.83
C HIS A 191 28.27 -3.18 11.29
N GLN A 192 28.13 -1.94 11.75
CA GLN A 192 27.89 -1.66 13.17
C GLN A 192 26.46 -2.02 13.63
N ILE A 193 25.53 -2.21 12.69
CA ILE A 193 24.12 -2.48 12.98
C ILE A 193 23.71 -3.79 12.34
N GLY A 194 23.35 -4.77 13.15
CA GLY A 194 22.92 -6.08 12.66
C GLY A 194 23.22 -7.24 13.59
N PRO A 195 22.56 -8.40 13.34
CA PRO A 195 22.73 -9.60 14.16
C PRO A 195 24.17 -10.14 14.16
N TRP A 196 24.96 -9.79 13.14
CA TRP A 196 26.36 -10.20 12.99
C TRP A 196 27.29 -9.55 14.02
N ASN A 197 26.94 -8.36 14.52
CA ASN A 197 27.79 -7.55 15.40
C ASN A 197 27.14 -7.30 16.77
N SER A 198 26.28 -8.23 17.21
CA SER A 198 25.65 -8.26 18.55
C SER A 198 24.76 -7.08 18.89
N CYS A 199 24.46 -6.20 17.93
CA CYS A 199 23.74 -4.95 18.18
C CYS A 199 22.33 -4.94 17.62
N ASN A 200 21.42 -5.56 18.37
CA ASN A 200 20.01 -5.66 17.99
C ASN A 200 19.18 -4.46 18.44
N ASN A 201 19.61 -3.75 19.49
CA ASN A 201 18.89 -2.60 20.06
C ASN A 201 19.76 -1.33 20.14
N PRO A 202 20.34 -0.86 19.03
CA PRO A 202 21.15 0.36 19.01
C PRO A 202 20.34 1.58 19.44
N THR A 203 20.90 2.34 20.38
CA THR A 203 20.31 3.59 20.90
C THR A 203 21.34 4.70 20.83
N VAL A 204 20.99 5.82 20.20
CA VAL A 204 21.77 7.06 20.25
C VAL A 204 21.11 7.99 21.25
N VAL A 205 21.76 8.23 22.40
CA VAL A 205 21.27 9.09 23.47
C VAL A 205 21.84 10.50 23.31
N ASP A 206 21.00 11.51 23.55
CA ASP A 206 21.37 12.94 23.50
C ASP A 206 22.07 13.34 22.19
N GLY A 207 21.68 12.71 21.08
CA GLY A 207 22.38 12.84 19.82
C GLY A 207 21.64 12.32 18.61
N SER A 208 22.21 12.62 17.45
CA SER A 208 21.67 12.21 16.15
C SER A 208 22.44 11.02 15.59
N ALA A 209 21.74 10.16 14.85
CA ALA A 209 22.33 9.08 14.08
C ALA A 209 22.54 9.50 12.62
N TRP A 210 23.69 9.14 12.04
CA TRP A 210 23.98 9.41 10.64
C TRP A 210 24.57 8.18 9.92
N PHE A 211 23.97 7.81 8.80
CA PHE A 211 24.42 6.73 7.92
C PHE A 211 24.88 7.31 6.57
N LYS A 212 26.19 7.24 6.33
CA LYS A 212 26.78 7.77 5.09
C LYS A 212 26.57 6.85 3.89
N ASN A 213 26.48 5.56 4.13
CA ASN A 213 26.37 4.52 3.11
C ASN A 213 24.98 3.89 3.15
N ASN A 214 24.70 3.01 2.18
CA ASN A 214 23.52 2.17 2.21
C ASN A 214 23.40 1.46 3.56
N ILE A 215 22.20 1.47 4.12
CA ILE A 215 21.88 0.82 5.38
C ILE A 215 20.58 0.05 5.26
N SER A 216 20.61 -1.20 5.72
CA SER A 216 19.43 -2.04 5.91
C SER A 216 19.37 -2.52 7.36
N PHE A 217 18.27 -2.17 8.05
CA PHE A 217 17.92 -2.74 9.33
C PHE A 217 17.03 -3.96 9.09
N HIS A 218 17.52 -5.14 9.45
CA HIS A 218 16.85 -6.42 9.23
C HIS A 218 16.98 -7.30 10.48
N SER A 219 16.28 -8.43 10.52
CA SER A 219 16.33 -9.36 11.65
C SER A 219 15.91 -8.73 12.99
N THR A 220 14.73 -8.11 13.04
CA THR A 220 14.11 -7.60 14.28
C THR A 220 14.99 -6.59 15.05
N ILE A 221 15.69 -5.71 14.34
CA ILE A 221 16.48 -4.65 14.98
C ILE A 221 15.53 -3.56 15.50
N HIS A 222 15.74 -3.08 16.72
CA HIS A 222 15.05 -1.91 17.27
C HIS A 222 16.06 -0.76 17.42
N PHE A 223 16.08 0.16 16.45
CA PHE A 223 16.98 1.31 16.46
C PHE A 223 16.27 2.54 17.06
N THR A 224 16.93 3.24 17.99
CA THR A 224 16.44 4.50 18.55
C THR A 224 17.44 5.64 18.35
N SER A 225 16.98 6.78 17.83
CA SER A 225 17.76 8.02 17.76
C SER A 225 17.13 9.11 18.62
N GLY A 226 17.88 9.63 19.60
CA GLY A 226 17.39 10.59 20.58
C GLY A 226 17.18 12.01 20.05
N ILE A 227 17.75 12.35 18.90
CA ILE A 227 17.47 13.64 18.23
C ILE A 227 17.07 13.37 16.79
N ASN A 228 18.01 13.47 15.84
CA ASN A 228 17.71 13.34 14.43
C ASN A 228 18.24 12.03 13.84
N PHE A 229 17.72 11.65 12.69
CA PHE A 229 18.22 10.52 11.91
C PHE A 229 18.48 10.94 10.46
N PHE A 230 19.69 10.66 9.99
CA PHE A 230 20.12 11.02 8.64
C PHE A 230 20.63 9.80 7.89
N ALA A 231 20.17 9.63 6.65
CA ALA A 231 20.72 8.65 5.72
C ALA A 231 20.99 9.32 4.37
N ASP A 232 22.25 9.38 3.96
CA ASP A 232 22.67 10.05 2.71
C ASP A 232 22.39 9.16 1.47
N ASN A 233 22.12 7.87 1.68
CA ASN A 233 22.04 6.84 0.65
C ASN A 233 20.82 5.94 0.89
N ILE A 234 20.78 4.74 0.29
CA ILE A 234 19.64 3.83 0.40
C ILE A 234 19.40 3.44 1.87
N PHE A 235 18.16 3.58 2.33
CA PHE A 235 17.73 3.14 3.65
C PHE A 235 16.61 2.09 3.55
N ASN A 236 16.82 0.92 4.14
CA ASN A 236 15.78 -0.11 4.25
C ASN A 236 15.50 -0.46 5.70
N LEU A 237 14.22 -0.57 6.03
CA LEU A 237 13.75 -1.10 7.30
C LEU A 237 12.88 -2.32 7.01
N GLU A 238 13.35 -3.50 7.42
CA GLU A 238 12.74 -4.77 7.03
C GLU A 238 12.72 -5.80 8.16
N SER A 239 12.01 -6.91 7.93
CA SER A 239 11.98 -8.10 8.79
C SER A 239 11.58 -7.81 10.24
N ASN A 240 10.43 -7.15 10.43
CA ASN A 240 9.89 -6.72 11.72
C ASN A 240 10.84 -5.83 12.54
N SER A 241 11.76 -5.13 11.87
CA SER A 241 12.62 -4.14 12.53
C SER A 241 11.84 -2.84 12.79
N GLU A 242 12.25 -2.12 13.82
CA GLU A 242 11.65 -0.88 14.27
C GLU A 242 12.69 0.24 14.31
N LEU A 243 12.28 1.44 13.89
CA LEU A 243 13.07 2.67 13.99
C LEU A 243 12.25 3.73 14.73
N THR A 244 12.77 4.21 15.85
CA THR A 244 12.19 5.33 16.62
C THR A 244 13.14 6.51 16.60
N ILE A 245 12.63 7.69 16.23
CA ILE A 245 13.40 8.93 16.12
C ILE A 245 12.61 9.99 16.88
N GLU A 246 13.23 10.61 17.89
CA GLU A 246 12.52 11.54 18.76
C GLU A 246 12.20 12.88 18.08
N ASN A 247 13.07 13.34 17.18
CA ASN A 247 12.88 14.58 16.44
C ASN A 247 12.76 14.27 14.94
N ASN A 248 13.68 14.77 14.11
CA ASN A 248 13.48 14.79 12.66
C ASN A 248 14.27 13.70 11.94
N ALA A 249 13.78 13.25 10.80
CA ALA A 249 14.56 12.43 9.88
C ALA A 249 14.63 13.02 8.49
N ARG A 250 15.81 12.89 7.87
CA ARG A 250 16.05 13.20 6.46
C ARG A 250 16.69 12.01 5.77
N LEU A 251 16.00 11.44 4.79
CA LEU A 251 16.51 10.34 3.97
C LEU A 251 16.73 10.86 2.54
N GLU A 252 17.99 10.92 2.12
CA GLU A 252 18.37 11.49 0.83
C GLU A 252 18.28 10.48 -0.30
N GLY A 253 18.57 9.20 -0.04
CA GLY A 253 18.46 8.13 -1.02
C GLY A 253 17.15 7.35 -0.94
N GLN A 254 16.90 6.53 -1.97
CA GLN A 254 15.73 5.65 -2.02
C GLN A 254 15.55 4.87 -0.72
N SER A 255 14.33 4.93 -0.19
CA SER A 255 14.02 4.39 1.13
C SER A 255 12.82 3.44 1.09
N THR A 256 12.93 2.29 1.75
CA THR A 256 11.88 1.25 1.75
C THR A 256 11.62 0.69 3.14
N LEU A 257 10.35 0.66 3.55
CA LEU A 257 9.86 -0.10 4.69
C LEU A 257 9.08 -1.32 4.19
N LYS A 258 9.45 -2.51 4.68
CA LYS A 258 8.81 -3.77 4.27
C LYS A 258 8.81 -4.82 5.38
N SER A 259 8.08 -5.92 5.15
CA SER A 259 8.02 -7.09 6.02
C SER A 259 7.66 -6.76 7.48
N ASN A 260 6.51 -6.13 7.68
CA ASN A 260 5.97 -5.68 8.97
C ASN A 260 6.91 -4.76 9.78
N SER A 261 7.79 -4.00 9.13
CA SER A 261 8.61 -3.02 9.83
C SER A 261 7.82 -1.79 10.27
N LYS A 262 8.36 -1.06 11.24
CA LYS A 262 7.72 0.14 11.82
C LYS A 262 8.70 1.29 11.99
N MET A 263 8.39 2.46 11.43
CA MET A 263 9.12 3.70 11.69
C MET A 263 8.23 4.68 12.43
N THR A 264 8.76 5.27 13.51
CA THR A 264 8.13 6.35 14.27
C THR A 264 9.10 7.53 14.33
N VAL A 265 8.65 8.71 13.92
CA VAL A 265 9.46 9.94 13.86
C VAL A 265 8.59 11.16 14.15
N ASN A 266 9.16 12.30 14.54
CA ASN A 266 8.39 13.54 14.61
C ASN A 266 8.10 14.09 13.20
N ASN A 267 9.06 14.75 12.56
CA ASN A 267 8.96 15.19 11.16
C ASN A 267 9.83 14.34 10.24
N LEU A 268 9.32 14.02 9.05
CA LEU A 268 10.04 13.23 8.05
C LEU A 268 10.21 14.00 6.74
N LEU A 269 11.44 14.09 6.26
CA LEU A 269 11.79 14.54 4.92
C LEU A 269 12.40 13.39 4.12
N ILE A 270 11.84 13.10 2.95
CA ILE A 270 12.41 12.15 2.00
C ILE A 270 12.69 12.89 0.69
N LEU A 271 13.92 12.83 0.19
CA LEU A 271 14.30 13.54 -1.04
C LEU A 271 14.16 12.70 -2.32
N ASP A 272 14.20 11.38 -2.17
CA ASP A 272 14.14 10.42 -3.28
C ASP A 272 12.91 9.51 -3.13
N LYS A 273 12.87 8.38 -3.82
CA LYS A 273 11.73 7.45 -3.79
C LYS A 273 11.50 6.88 -2.37
N PHE A 274 10.25 6.91 -1.92
CA PHE A 274 9.81 6.24 -0.70
C PHE A 274 8.83 5.11 -1.01
N THR A 275 9.01 3.94 -0.38
CA THR A 275 8.09 2.81 -0.54
C THR A 275 7.74 2.17 0.79
N LEU A 276 6.43 2.02 1.03
CA LEU A 276 5.84 1.34 2.18
C LEU A 276 5.09 0.10 1.69
N GLN A 277 5.53 -1.10 2.07
CA GLN A 277 4.93 -2.35 1.59
C GLN A 277 4.88 -3.46 2.65
N SER A 278 4.18 -4.56 2.34
CA SER A 278 4.18 -5.78 3.16
C SER A 278 3.82 -5.54 4.64
N ASN A 279 2.72 -4.84 4.88
CA ASN A 279 2.17 -4.52 6.22
C ASN A 279 3.08 -3.64 7.10
N SER A 280 3.99 -2.88 6.50
CA SER A 280 4.82 -1.94 7.25
C SER A 280 4.03 -0.70 7.69
N GLN A 281 4.57 0.00 8.68
CA GLN A 281 3.92 1.13 9.32
C GLN A 281 4.88 2.33 9.38
N LEU A 282 4.41 3.49 8.94
CA LEU A 282 5.04 4.78 9.18
C LEU A 282 4.13 5.63 10.05
N ASN A 283 4.66 6.12 11.17
CA ASN A 283 3.98 7.05 12.06
C ASN A 283 4.84 8.31 12.19
N THR A 284 4.30 9.45 11.76
CA THR A 284 4.89 10.77 11.99
C THR A 284 4.02 11.53 12.98
N GLN A 285 4.62 12.11 14.03
CA GLN A 285 3.89 12.93 15.00
C GLN A 285 3.61 14.33 14.45
N GLY A 286 4.59 14.89 13.73
CA GLY A 286 4.48 16.14 12.99
C GLY A 286 4.22 15.89 11.51
N GLY A 287 4.86 16.69 10.66
CA GLY A 287 4.65 16.67 9.22
C GLY A 287 5.48 15.61 8.47
N PHE A 288 5.03 15.29 7.26
CA PHE A 288 5.76 14.44 6.33
C PHE A 288 5.85 15.10 4.95
N ARG A 289 7.08 15.30 4.45
CA ARG A 289 7.37 15.73 3.09
C ARG A 289 8.14 14.66 2.32
N VAL A 290 7.71 14.40 1.09
CA VAL A 290 8.39 13.51 0.14
C VAL A 290 8.53 14.18 -1.22
N ASP A 291 9.77 14.32 -1.66
CA ASP A 291 10.12 15.00 -2.92
C ASP A 291 10.22 14.03 -4.10
N GLY A 292 10.55 12.77 -3.83
CA GLY A 292 10.54 11.69 -4.83
C GLY A 292 9.21 10.95 -4.90
N PRO A 293 9.11 9.92 -5.76
CA PRO A 293 7.88 9.13 -5.88
C PRO A 293 7.53 8.41 -4.57
N LEU A 294 6.24 8.44 -4.21
CA LEU A 294 5.70 7.73 -3.05
C LEU A 294 4.88 6.52 -3.50
N THR A 295 5.12 5.36 -2.90
CA THR A 295 4.26 4.18 -3.08
C THR A 295 3.90 3.56 -1.73
N VAL A 296 2.61 3.40 -1.45
CA VAL A 296 2.09 2.65 -0.30
C VAL A 296 1.20 1.51 -0.81
N GLN A 297 1.56 0.28 -0.47
CA GLN A 297 0.90 -0.92 -0.96
C GLN A 297 0.71 -1.99 0.11
N SER A 298 0.05 -3.10 -0.24
CA SER A 298 -0.34 -4.18 0.67
C SER A 298 -1.21 -3.68 1.80
N ASN A 299 -1.11 -4.24 3.01
CA ASN A 299 -1.86 -3.74 4.18
C ASN A 299 -1.03 -2.72 4.98
N SER A 300 -0.18 -1.94 4.29
CA SER A 300 0.71 -0.98 4.94
C SER A 300 -0.04 0.27 5.39
N LYS A 301 0.44 0.90 6.47
CA LYS A 301 -0.25 2.00 7.14
C LYS A 301 0.65 3.22 7.29
N MET A 302 0.09 4.39 7.00
CA MET A 302 0.76 5.67 7.19
C MET A 302 -0.11 6.57 8.06
N LEU A 303 0.41 6.99 9.21
CA LEU A 303 -0.23 7.94 10.12
C LEU A 303 0.61 9.21 10.19
N ILE A 304 0.01 10.35 9.85
CA ILE A 304 0.68 11.65 9.81
C ILE A 304 -0.07 12.61 10.72
N GLY A 305 0.54 12.99 11.84
CA GLY A 305 -0.08 13.88 12.83
C GLY A 305 -0.15 15.34 12.38
N GLY A 306 0.75 15.76 11.49
CA GLY A 306 0.83 17.12 10.95
C GLY A 306 0.38 17.22 9.49
N HIS A 307 1.00 18.14 8.75
CA HIS A 307 0.76 18.36 7.33
C HIS A 307 1.50 17.33 6.47
N PHE A 308 0.90 16.98 5.32
CA PHE A 308 1.50 16.09 4.34
C PHE A 308 1.77 16.81 3.02
N PHE A 309 3.00 16.69 2.51
CA PHE A 309 3.43 17.26 1.25
C PHE A 309 4.05 16.18 0.36
N SER A 310 3.43 15.90 -0.78
CA SER A 310 4.00 15.04 -1.82
C SER A 310 4.27 15.84 -3.08
N LEU A 311 5.53 15.95 -3.47
CA LEU A 311 5.93 16.78 -4.62
C LEU A 311 6.05 15.97 -5.92
N ASN A 312 5.86 14.64 -5.86
CA ASN A 312 5.97 13.74 -7.01
C ASN A 312 4.85 12.71 -7.03
N ASN A 313 4.87 11.86 -8.05
CA ASN A 313 3.85 10.84 -8.27
C ASN A 313 3.64 9.98 -7.02
N THR A 314 2.38 9.87 -6.62
CA THR A 314 1.97 9.15 -5.41
C THR A 314 1.00 8.04 -5.76
N ILE A 315 1.32 6.82 -5.32
CA ILE A 315 0.50 5.64 -5.56
C ILE A 315 0.08 5.01 -4.24
N PHE A 316 -1.22 4.89 -4.03
CA PHE A 316 -1.83 4.12 -2.95
C PHE A 316 -2.59 2.94 -3.57
N GLN A 317 -2.20 1.72 -3.21
CA GLN A 317 -2.79 0.52 -3.83
C GLN A 317 -3.03 -0.61 -2.84
N GLU A 318 -3.70 -1.66 -3.31
CA GLU A 318 -4.07 -2.85 -2.54
C GLU A 318 -4.92 -2.47 -1.31
N ASN A 319 -4.51 -2.77 -0.08
CA ASN A 319 -5.29 -2.49 1.14
C ASN A 319 -4.61 -1.42 2.02
N SER A 320 -3.92 -0.47 1.38
CA SER A 320 -3.17 0.57 2.08
C SER A 320 -4.10 1.53 2.83
N ASN A 321 -3.66 2.00 4.00
CA ASN A 321 -4.44 2.92 4.83
C ASN A 321 -3.59 4.12 5.24
N ILE A 322 -4.00 5.31 4.81
CA ILE A 322 -3.28 6.56 5.01
C ILE A 322 -4.20 7.52 5.77
N ASN A 323 -3.74 8.01 6.92
CA ASN A 323 -4.45 9.02 7.71
C ASN A 323 -3.54 10.23 7.91
N ILE A 324 -4.05 11.41 7.55
CA ILE A 324 -3.39 12.70 7.69
C ILE A 324 -4.27 13.58 8.59
N ASP A 325 -3.72 14.04 9.71
CA ASP A 325 -4.47 14.73 10.75
C ASP A 325 -4.66 16.22 10.47
N LYS A 326 -3.87 16.80 9.55
CA LYS A 326 -4.05 18.17 9.06
C LYS A 326 -4.30 18.21 7.56
N ASN A 327 -3.67 19.15 6.85
CA ASN A 327 -3.85 19.33 5.42
C ASN A 327 -2.89 18.45 4.61
N ALA A 328 -3.32 18.09 3.41
CA ALA A 328 -2.50 17.36 2.44
C ALA A 328 -2.36 18.15 1.14
N THR A 329 -1.15 18.22 0.61
CA THR A 329 -0.88 18.81 -0.71
C THR A 329 -0.13 17.81 -1.58
N PHE A 330 -0.66 17.58 -2.78
CA PHE A 330 -0.08 16.73 -3.81
C PHE A 330 0.24 17.58 -5.04
N GLU A 331 1.52 17.78 -5.34
CA GLU A 331 1.95 18.59 -6.48
C GLU A 331 1.95 17.85 -7.82
N ASP A 332 1.99 16.51 -7.78
CA ASP A 332 2.02 15.66 -8.96
C ASP A 332 0.86 14.63 -8.92
N ASN A 333 0.84 13.69 -9.87
CA ASN A 333 -0.27 12.77 -10.05
C ASN A 333 -0.44 11.86 -8.83
N VAL A 334 -1.70 11.63 -8.47
CA VAL A 334 -2.06 10.71 -7.39
C VAL A 334 -2.93 9.60 -7.97
N THR A 335 -2.56 8.36 -7.68
CA THR A 335 -3.31 7.18 -8.09
C THR A 335 -3.73 6.40 -6.85
N LEU A 336 -5.03 6.17 -6.71
CA LEU A 336 -5.61 5.29 -5.71
C LEU A 336 -6.29 4.08 -6.36
N MET A 337 -5.94 2.87 -5.95
CA MET A 337 -6.55 1.64 -6.46
C MET A 337 -6.65 0.57 -5.36
N GLY A 338 -7.22 -0.58 -5.68
CA GLY A 338 -7.52 -1.62 -4.69
C GLY A 338 -8.64 -1.21 -3.76
N ASN A 339 -8.45 -1.54 -2.49
CA ASN A 339 -9.22 -1.08 -1.34
C ASN A 339 -8.40 -0.06 -0.53
N SER A 340 -7.56 0.74 -1.21
CA SER A 340 -6.78 1.78 -0.54
C SER A 340 -7.68 2.85 0.05
N ASN A 341 -7.31 3.36 1.23
CA ASN A 341 -8.04 4.40 1.93
C ASN A 341 -7.11 5.56 2.27
N LEU A 342 -7.48 6.75 1.82
CA LEU A 342 -6.84 8.02 2.16
C LEU A 342 -7.84 8.87 2.96
N THR A 343 -7.52 9.14 4.22
CA THR A 343 -8.30 10.04 5.08
C THR A 343 -7.47 11.28 5.44
N ILE A 344 -8.03 12.46 5.18
CA ILE A 344 -7.43 13.76 5.46
C ILE A 344 -8.40 14.54 6.36
N LYS A 345 -7.97 14.87 7.58
CA LYS A 345 -8.83 15.59 8.54
C LYS A 345 -8.93 17.09 8.23
N GLY A 346 -7.95 17.67 7.56
CA GLY A 346 -7.99 19.05 7.07
C GLY A 346 -8.38 19.15 5.59
N ASN A 347 -7.78 20.12 4.91
CA ASN A 347 -7.99 20.40 3.49
C ASN A 347 -7.07 19.54 2.61
N ALA A 348 -7.50 19.28 1.38
CA ALA A 348 -6.74 18.52 0.39
C ALA A 348 -6.60 19.29 -0.92
N ASP A 349 -5.36 19.49 -1.37
CA ASP A 349 -5.01 20.14 -2.62
C ASP A 349 -4.33 19.15 -3.58
N PHE A 350 -4.92 18.95 -4.76
CA PHE A 350 -4.35 18.14 -5.85
C PHE A 350 -4.05 19.03 -7.05
N TYR A 351 -2.77 19.25 -7.36
CA TYR A 351 -2.36 20.15 -8.45
C TYR A 351 -2.37 19.49 -9.83
N LYS A 352 -2.19 18.17 -9.88
CA LYS A 352 -2.21 17.37 -11.11
C LYS A 352 -3.31 16.32 -11.06
N SER A 353 -3.23 15.31 -11.91
CA SER A 353 -4.31 14.37 -12.09
C SER A 353 -4.52 13.53 -10.83
N LEU A 354 -5.78 13.44 -10.42
CA LEU A 354 -6.22 12.53 -9.37
C LEU A 354 -6.95 11.37 -10.04
N HIS A 355 -6.36 10.20 -9.94
CA HIS A 355 -6.89 8.96 -10.46
C HIS A 355 -7.33 8.06 -9.31
N PHE A 356 -8.53 7.49 -9.42
CA PHE A 356 -9.04 6.57 -8.42
C PHE A 356 -9.91 5.49 -9.06
N GLN A 357 -9.79 4.25 -8.59
CA GLN A 357 -10.49 3.11 -9.19
C GLN A 357 -10.82 2.01 -8.16
N GLU A 358 -11.47 0.93 -8.62
CA GLU A 358 -11.83 -0.23 -7.80
C GLU A 358 -12.64 0.16 -6.55
N ASN A 359 -12.22 -0.20 -5.33
CA ASN A 359 -12.91 0.18 -4.09
C ASN A 359 -12.12 1.22 -3.29
N SER A 360 -11.26 1.99 -3.96
CA SER A 360 -10.47 3.01 -3.28
C SER A 360 -11.36 4.11 -2.72
N ARG A 361 -10.96 4.66 -1.56
CA ARG A 361 -11.74 5.67 -0.85
C ARG A 361 -10.86 6.84 -0.44
N ILE A 362 -11.32 8.04 -0.76
CA ILE A 362 -10.75 9.30 -0.29
C ILE A 362 -11.78 9.97 0.62
N THR A 363 -11.40 10.29 1.85
CA THR A 363 -12.25 11.01 2.81
C THR A 363 -11.54 12.27 3.27
N ILE A 364 -12.19 13.42 3.09
CA ILE A 364 -11.64 14.75 3.39
C ILE A 364 -12.64 15.45 4.30
N ASN A 365 -12.21 15.81 5.52
CA ASN A 365 -13.09 16.50 6.48
C ASN A 365 -13.09 18.02 6.30
N GLY A 366 -12.11 18.58 5.58
CA GLY A 366 -12.09 19.98 5.16
C GLY A 366 -12.51 20.16 3.70
N ASP A 367 -11.91 21.15 3.05
CA ASP A 367 -12.14 21.47 1.65
C ASP A 367 -11.27 20.61 0.71
N LEU A 368 -11.81 20.26 -0.45
CA LEU A 368 -11.12 19.61 -1.56
C LEU A 368 -10.92 20.60 -2.71
N HIS A 369 -9.69 20.74 -3.20
CA HIS A 369 -9.40 21.42 -4.46
C HIS A 369 -8.63 20.50 -5.41
N VAL A 370 -9.21 20.20 -6.58
CA VAL A 370 -8.55 19.46 -7.66
C VAL A 370 -8.34 20.37 -8.87
N ARG A 371 -7.07 20.62 -9.22
CA ARG A 371 -6.68 21.49 -10.34
C ARG A 371 -6.40 20.72 -11.64
N GLY A 372 -6.00 19.45 -11.51
CA GLY A 372 -5.76 18.55 -12.62
C GLY A 372 -6.98 17.74 -13.02
N ASP A 373 -6.77 16.73 -13.86
CA ASP A 373 -7.85 15.87 -14.34
C ASP A 373 -8.28 14.91 -13.23
N LEU A 374 -9.59 14.78 -13.03
CA LEU A 374 -10.18 13.81 -12.13
C LEU A 374 -10.66 12.59 -12.93
N THR A 375 -9.95 11.48 -12.83
CA THR A 375 -10.17 10.31 -13.69
C THR A 375 -10.56 9.08 -12.87
N PRO A 376 -11.86 8.75 -12.77
CA PRO A 376 -12.25 7.44 -12.29
C PRO A 376 -11.95 6.37 -13.34
N GLU A 377 -11.26 5.30 -12.99
CA GLU A 377 -11.31 4.04 -13.78
C GLU A 377 -12.30 3.06 -13.16
N TRP A 378 -12.80 2.15 -14.00
CA TRP A 378 -13.66 1.01 -13.67
C TRP A 378 -13.64 0.60 -12.19
N GLY A 379 -14.81 0.62 -11.55
CA GLY A 379 -14.94 0.32 -10.12
C GLY A 379 -15.95 1.22 -9.41
N ALA A 380 -16.00 1.09 -8.08
CA ALA A 380 -16.83 1.83 -7.14
C ALA A 380 -16.00 2.77 -6.25
N GLY A 381 -14.91 3.34 -6.79
CA GLY A 381 -14.06 4.26 -6.04
C GLY A 381 -14.83 5.53 -5.66
N ALA A 382 -14.59 6.06 -4.45
CA ALA A 382 -15.37 7.18 -3.94
C ALA A 382 -14.52 8.23 -3.22
N ILE A 383 -14.90 9.49 -3.43
CA ILE A 383 -14.37 10.68 -2.76
C ILE A 383 -15.49 11.26 -1.90
N CYS A 384 -15.19 11.54 -0.64
CA CYS A 384 -16.16 12.03 0.32
C CYS A 384 -15.59 13.25 1.01
N VAL A 385 -16.27 14.38 0.87
CA VAL A 385 -15.79 15.70 1.30
C VAL A 385 -16.83 16.29 2.25
N LYS A 386 -16.43 16.76 3.43
CA LYS A 386 -17.34 17.48 4.35
C LYS A 386 -17.36 18.99 4.14
N GLY A 387 -16.26 19.54 3.61
CA GLY A 387 -16.19 20.93 3.19
C GLY A 387 -16.65 21.12 1.75
N THR A 388 -16.14 22.16 1.13
CA THR A 388 -16.39 22.47 -0.28
C THR A 388 -15.50 21.62 -1.19
N ALA A 389 -16.01 21.24 -2.36
CA ALA A 389 -15.21 20.61 -3.41
C ALA A 389 -15.15 21.51 -4.64
N THR A 390 -13.94 21.89 -5.04
CA THR A 390 -13.67 22.75 -6.20
C THR A 390 -12.85 22.00 -7.24
N PHE A 391 -13.26 22.13 -8.50
CA PHE A 391 -12.61 21.47 -9.64
C PHE A 391 -12.31 22.53 -10.71
N ASP A 392 -11.04 22.69 -11.09
CA ASP A 392 -10.63 23.66 -12.12
C ASP A 392 -10.85 23.12 -13.55
N ARG A 393 -11.09 21.82 -13.68
CA ARG A 393 -11.36 21.11 -14.93
C ARG A 393 -12.75 20.51 -14.92
N ASP A 394 -13.31 20.37 -16.12
CA ASP A 394 -14.57 19.66 -16.30
C ASP A 394 -14.44 18.22 -15.82
N LEU A 395 -15.46 17.75 -15.11
CA LEU A 395 -15.50 16.38 -14.61
C LEU A 395 -15.68 15.41 -15.78
N PHE A 396 -15.10 14.22 -15.64
CA PHE A 396 -15.33 13.13 -16.59
C PHE A 396 -16.83 12.83 -16.68
N SER A 397 -17.35 12.56 -17.89
CA SER A 397 -18.80 12.51 -18.14
C SER A 397 -19.58 11.47 -17.34
N ASN A 398 -18.90 10.44 -16.82
CA ASN A 398 -19.49 9.40 -15.99
C ASN A 398 -19.41 9.72 -14.48
N LEU A 399 -18.67 10.76 -14.09
CA LEU A 399 -18.49 11.16 -12.72
C LEU A 399 -19.65 12.05 -12.31
N LYS A 400 -20.29 11.68 -11.21
CA LYS A 400 -21.40 12.44 -10.63
C LYS A 400 -21.03 12.91 -9.24
N ILE A 401 -21.42 14.15 -8.95
CA ILE A 401 -21.38 14.73 -7.61
C ILE A 401 -22.77 14.56 -7.00
N ASN A 402 -22.82 14.01 -5.79
CA ASN A 402 -24.00 14.04 -4.95
C ASN A 402 -23.82 15.15 -3.90
N GLU A 403 -24.42 16.30 -4.17
CA GLU A 403 -24.55 17.39 -3.22
C GLU A 403 -25.52 16.96 -2.10
N ASP A 404 -25.25 17.34 -0.85
CA ASP A 404 -26.10 17.02 0.32
C ASP A 404 -26.18 15.52 0.68
N ALA A 405 -25.09 14.77 0.53
CA ALA A 405 -25.05 13.37 0.88
C ALA A 405 -25.02 13.15 2.41
N ASN A 406 -25.97 12.40 2.97
CA ASN A 406 -25.97 12.04 4.40
C ASN A 406 -24.80 11.14 4.82
N ALA A 407 -24.22 10.39 3.86
CA ALA A 407 -23.13 9.47 4.12
C ALA A 407 -22.31 9.23 2.85
N CYS A 408 -21.06 8.87 3.06
CA CYS A 408 -20.17 8.34 2.04
C CYS A 408 -20.55 6.88 1.73
N TYR A 409 -21.36 6.66 0.68
CA TYR A 409 -21.86 5.33 0.34
C TYR A 409 -21.66 5.06 -1.14
N SER A 410 -20.82 4.08 -1.50
CA SER A 410 -20.50 3.74 -2.90
C SER A 410 -21.05 2.39 -3.36
N PRO A 411 -22.28 2.31 -3.89
CA PRO A 411 -22.75 1.07 -4.52
C PRO A 411 -23.08 1.22 -6.01
N ALA A 412 -23.24 2.44 -6.54
CA ALA A 412 -23.69 2.62 -7.93
C ALA A 412 -23.51 4.06 -8.46
N GLY A 413 -22.34 4.37 -9.02
CA GLY A 413 -22.18 5.39 -10.05
C GLY A 413 -22.09 6.86 -9.62
N TYR A 414 -22.11 7.18 -8.33
CA TYR A 414 -21.61 8.46 -7.83
C TYR A 414 -20.23 8.23 -7.22
N ASN A 415 -19.29 9.09 -7.60
CA ASN A 415 -17.91 8.93 -7.19
C ASN A 415 -17.48 10.07 -6.25
N ILE A 416 -18.31 11.10 -6.08
CA ILE A 416 -18.04 12.23 -5.19
C ILE A 416 -19.29 12.54 -4.37
N TYR A 417 -19.12 12.63 -3.05
CA TYR A 417 -20.16 12.89 -2.07
C TYR A 417 -19.76 14.11 -1.25
N ILE A 418 -20.58 15.17 -1.31
CA ILE A 418 -20.42 16.35 -0.45
C ILE A 418 -21.34 16.16 0.75
N ILE A 419 -20.75 16.03 1.94
CA ILE A 419 -21.44 15.65 3.18
C ILE A 419 -21.67 16.91 4.00
N ASN A 420 -22.94 17.24 4.22
CA ASN A 420 -23.36 18.41 4.99
C ASN A 420 -23.74 18.08 6.44
#